data_AF-A0A962QQT8-F1
#
_entry.id   AF-A0A962QQT8-F1
#
_cell.length_a   1.000
_cell.length_b   1.000
_cell.length_c   1.000
_cell.angle_alpha   90.00
_cell.angle_beta   90.00
_cell.angle_gamma   90.00
#
_symmetry.space_group_name_H-M   'P 1'
#
loop_
_entity.id
_entity.type
_entity.pdbx_description
1 polymer ?
#
loop_
_entity_poly.entity_id
_entity_poly.type
_entity_poly.pdbx_seq_one_letter_code
_entity_poly.pdbx_strand_id
1 'polypeptide(L)'
;RTMRAVNHEVINPQIQALTIDGLRPVLCLVANARARYLKALFDLGASTKDDTPTESQLDDLAKLRRAYDELVNGAKALETAVQRGYLDIQPGKR
;
A
#
# COMPACT_ATOMS: atom_id res chain seq x y z
N ARG A 1 2.26 23.36 -21.55
CA ARG A 1 2.27 21.88 -21.36
C ARG A 1 1.06 21.51 -20.50
N THR A 2 0.50 20.31 -20.65
CA THR A 2 -0.60 19.84 -19.78
C THR A 2 -0.05 19.28 -18.46
N MET A 3 -0.87 19.26 -17.40
CA MET A 3 -0.49 18.63 -16.12
C MET A 3 -0.05 17.18 -16.31
N ARG A 4 -0.72 16.44 -17.21
CA ARG A 4 -0.34 15.07 -17.58
C ARG A 4 1.08 14.99 -18.14
N ALA A 5 1.44 15.87 -19.09
CA ALA A 5 2.77 15.85 -19.70
C ALA A 5 3.88 16.13 -18.68
N VAL A 6 3.67 17.12 -17.80
CA VAL A 6 4.63 17.45 -16.74
C VAL A 6 4.81 16.27 -15.77
N ASN A 7 3.71 15.65 -15.33
CA ASN A 7 3.78 14.49 -14.44
C ASN A 7 4.45 13.29 -15.11
N HIS A 8 4.18 13.02 -16.39
CA HIS A 8 4.83 11.93 -17.12
C HIS A 8 6.34 12.17 -17.27
N GLU A 9 6.75 13.36 -17.68
CA GLU A 9 8.17 13.76 -17.83
C GLU A 9 8.97 13.61 -16.52
N VAL A 10 8.33 13.85 -15.37
CA VAL A 10 8.98 13.78 -14.05
C VAL A 10 8.92 12.38 -13.44
N ILE A 11 7.77 11.70 -13.50
CA ILE A 11 7.52 10.46 -12.76
C ILE A 11 8.00 9.23 -13.53
N ASN A 12 7.75 9.17 -14.84
CA ASN A 12 8.03 7.97 -15.66
C ASN A 12 9.50 7.54 -15.66
N PRO A 13 10.50 8.44 -15.74
CA PRO A 13 11.90 8.05 -15.70
C PRO A 13 12.38 7.49 -14.35
N GLN A 14 11.65 7.80 -13.26
CA GLN A 14 12.01 7.38 -11.90
C GLN A 14 11.56 5.95 -11.59
N ILE A 15 10.56 5.45 -12.31
CA ILE A 15 9.98 4.12 -12.09
C ILE A 15 10.30 3.25 -13.30
N GLN A 16 11.44 2.55 -13.25
CA GLN A 16 11.89 1.67 -14.34
C GLN A 16 10.84 0.58 -14.62
N ALA A 17 10.29 0.61 -15.84
CA ALA A 17 9.47 -0.44 -16.45
C ALA A 17 8.36 -1.01 -15.53
N LEU A 18 7.23 -0.31 -15.47
CA LEU A 18 6.04 -0.82 -14.82
C LEU A 18 5.44 -1.96 -15.67
N THR A 19 5.80 -3.20 -15.37
CA THR A 19 5.04 -4.37 -15.85
C THR A 19 3.95 -4.72 -14.83
N ILE A 20 2.92 -5.45 -15.25
CA ILE A 20 1.94 -6.01 -14.30
C ILE A 20 2.64 -6.86 -13.24
N ASP A 21 3.66 -7.63 -13.62
CA ASP A 21 4.48 -8.41 -12.68
C ASP A 21 5.31 -7.51 -11.75
N GLY A 22 5.77 -6.37 -12.24
CA GLY A 22 6.47 -5.34 -11.46
C GLY A 22 5.60 -4.70 -10.37
N LEU A 23 4.27 -4.77 -10.48
CA LEU A 23 3.35 -4.31 -9.44
C LEU A 23 3.18 -5.32 -8.29
N ARG A 24 3.50 -6.60 -8.53
CA ARG A 24 3.31 -7.68 -7.55
C ARG A 24 3.98 -7.40 -6.20
N PRO A 25 5.23 -6.90 -6.12
CA PRO A 25 5.86 -6.57 -4.83
C PRO A 25 5.08 -5.52 -4.03
N VAL A 26 4.53 -4.49 -4.69
CA VAL A 26 3.73 -3.44 -4.05
C VAL A 26 2.42 -4.02 -3.50
N LEU A 27 1.74 -4.85 -4.30
CA LEU A 27 0.51 -5.53 -3.86
C LEU A 27 0.78 -6.47 -2.67
N CYS A 28 1.90 -7.20 -2.71
CA CYS A 28 2.34 -8.05 -1.61
C CYS A 28 2.63 -7.24 -0.33
N LEU A 29 3.24 -6.05 -0.43
CA LEU A 29 3.47 -5.18 0.73
C LEU A 29 2.16 -4.81 1.42
N VAL A 30 1.16 -4.35 0.65
CA VAL A 30 -0.17 -4.00 1.18
C VAL A 30 -0.84 -5.22 1.82
N ALA A 31 -0.83 -6.37 1.13
CA ALA A 31 -1.43 -7.59 1.63
C ALA A 31 -0.79 -8.07 2.95
N ASN A 32 0.54 -8.02 3.05
CA ASN A 32 1.26 -8.40 4.26
C ASN A 32 0.99 -7.44 5.43
N ALA A 33 0.94 -6.13 5.18
CA ALA A 33 0.60 -5.16 6.22
C ALA A 33 -0.83 -5.35 6.72
N ARG A 34 -1.78 -5.60 5.80
CA ARG A 34 -3.16 -5.95 6.15
C ARG A 34 -3.23 -7.21 7.01
N ALA A 35 -2.52 -8.26 6.63
CA ALA A 35 -2.48 -9.51 7.38
C ALA A 35 -1.96 -9.30 8.82
N ARG A 36 -0.88 -8.53 8.99
CA ARG A 36 -0.33 -8.21 10.32
C ARG A 36 -1.32 -7.44 11.19
N TYR A 37 -1.97 -6.41 10.64
CA TYR A 37 -2.96 -5.62 11.37
C TYR A 37 -4.17 -6.48 11.80
N LEU A 38 -4.74 -7.24 10.86
CA LEU A 38 -5.89 -8.10 11.15
C LEU A 38 -5.56 -9.20 12.17
N LYS A 39 -4.37 -9.80 12.05
CA LYS A 39 -3.89 -10.78 13.03
C LYS A 39 -3.80 -10.16 14.42
N ALA A 40 -3.15 -9.00 14.55
CA ALA A 40 -3.00 -8.32 15.84
C ALA A 40 -4.36 -7.94 16.46
N LEU A 41 -5.31 -7.48 15.65
CA LEU A 41 -6.68 -7.20 16.11
C LEU A 41 -7.38 -8.46 16.63
N PHE A 42 -7.25 -9.58 15.92
CA PHE A 42 -7.85 -10.85 16.32
C PHE A 42 -7.21 -11.39 17.61
N ASP A 43 -5.88 -11.37 17.69
CA ASP A 43 -5.14 -11.77 18.89
C ASP A 43 -5.52 -10.91 20.10
N LEU A 44 -5.69 -9.59 19.89
CA LEU A 44 -6.09 -8.68 20.95
C LEU A 44 -7.45 -9.06 21.53
N GLY A 45 -8.46 -9.27 20.67
CA GLY A 45 -9.79 -9.70 21.09
C GLY A 45 -9.82 -11.07 21.78
N ALA A 46 -8.90 -11.97 21.43
CA ALA A 46 -8.74 -13.24 22.13
C ALA A 46 -8.05 -13.10 23.50
N SER A 47 -7.17 -12.12 23.65
CA SER A 47 -6.39 -11.89 24.87
C SER A 47 -7.13 -11.12 25.96
N THR A 48 -8.09 -10.28 25.59
CA THR A 48 -8.81 -9.38 26.51
C THR A 48 -10.19 -9.93 26.90
N LYS A 49 -10.37 -11.25 27.05
CA LYS A 49 -11.66 -11.88 27.40
C LYS A 49 -12.29 -11.24 28.66
N ASP A 50 -13.16 -10.26 28.43
CA ASP A 50 -13.93 -9.47 29.42
C ASP A 50 -13.28 -8.16 29.93
N ASP A 51 -12.13 -7.76 29.39
CA ASP A 51 -11.44 -6.53 29.79
C ASP A 51 -11.13 -5.61 28.58
N THR A 52 -10.85 -4.33 28.83
CA THR A 52 -10.47 -3.40 27.76
C THR A 52 -8.97 -3.52 27.43
N PRO A 53 -8.57 -3.40 26.15
CA PRO A 53 -7.15 -3.30 25.78
C PRO A 53 -6.45 -2.17 26.55
N THR A 54 -5.23 -2.46 27.02
CA THR A 54 -4.35 -1.43 27.59
C THR A 54 -3.97 -0.40 26.53
N GLU A 55 -3.62 0.82 26.96
CA GLU A 55 -3.12 1.88 26.06
C GLU A 55 -1.94 1.40 25.21
N SER A 56 -1.01 0.64 25.79
CA SER A 56 0.13 0.08 25.05
C SER A 56 -0.30 -0.86 23.92
N GLN A 57 -1.32 -1.71 24.14
CA GLN A 57 -1.84 -2.60 23.11
C GLN A 57 -2.54 -1.82 21.99
N LEU A 58 -3.29 -0.76 22.37
CA LEU A 58 -3.91 0.13 21.39
C LEU A 58 -2.87 0.89 20.56
N ASP A 59 -1.78 1.33 21.18
CA ASP A 59 -0.68 2.01 20.50
C ASP A 59 0.01 1.10 19.48
N ASP A 60 0.27 -0.16 19.84
CA ASP A 60 0.86 -1.14 18.92
C ASP A 60 -0.08 -1.46 17.76
N LEU A 61 -1.38 -1.63 18.03
CA LEU A 61 -2.39 -1.81 17.01
C LEU A 61 -2.47 -0.57 16.08
N ALA A 62 -2.37 0.64 16.63
CA ALA A 62 -2.38 1.88 15.87
C ALA A 62 -1.12 2.05 14.99
N LYS A 63 0.05 1.58 15.42
CA LYS A 63 1.26 1.54 14.57
C LYS A 63 1.04 0.64 13.36
N LEU A 64 0.48 -0.56 13.56
CA LEU A 64 0.16 -1.48 12.46
C LEU A 64 -0.86 -0.89 11.49
N ARG A 65 -1.92 -0.26 12.02
CA ARG A 65 -2.93 0.42 11.20
C ARG A 65 -2.32 1.53 10.35
N ARG A 66 -1.51 2.41 10.94
CA ARG A 66 -0.84 3.50 10.21
C ARG A 66 0.04 2.98 9.07
N ALA A 67 0.83 1.93 9.32
CA ALA A 67 1.65 1.31 8.28
C ALA A 67 0.80 0.71 7.14
N TYR A 68 -0.29 0.04 7.48
CA TYR A 68 -1.23 -0.48 6.49
C TYR A 68 -1.90 0.64 5.67
N ASP A 69 -2.39 1.68 6.33
CA ASP A 69 -3.07 2.82 5.68
C ASP A 69 -2.12 3.54 4.70
N GLU A 70 -0.86 3.76 5.10
CA GLU A 70 0.16 4.39 4.25
C GLU A 70 0.42 3.56 2.97
N LEU A 71 0.56 2.24 3.12
CA LEU A 71 0.80 1.36 1.98
C LEU A 71 -0.41 1.29 1.04
N VAL A 72 -1.64 1.31 1.58
CA VAL A 72 -2.86 1.40 0.76
C VAL A 72 -2.91 2.71 -0.01
N ASN A 73 -2.59 3.82 0.64
CA ASN A 73 -2.57 5.14 0.00
C ASN A 73 -1.51 5.21 -1.11
N GLY A 74 -0.31 4.69 -0.86
CA GLY A 74 0.74 4.59 -1.87
C GLY A 74 0.33 3.73 -3.08
N ALA A 75 -0.29 2.58 -2.86
CA ALA A 75 -0.79 1.72 -3.94
C ALA A 75 -1.88 2.40 -4.78
N LYS A 76 -2.81 3.15 -4.14
CA LYS A 76 -3.83 3.94 -4.85
C LYS A 76 -3.23 5.10 -5.64
N ALA A 77 -2.19 5.75 -5.10
CA ALA A 77 -1.47 6.79 -5.81
C ALA A 77 -0.79 6.24 -7.08
N LEU A 78 -0.21 5.03 -6.99
CA LEU A 78 0.36 4.33 -8.12
C LEU A 78 -0.70 3.97 -9.18
N GLU A 79 -1.84 3.41 -8.76
CA GLU A 79 -2.98 3.13 -9.65
C GLU A 79 -3.46 4.40 -10.37
N THR A 80 -3.57 5.51 -9.63
CA THR A 80 -3.95 6.81 -10.20
C THR A 80 -2.91 7.30 -11.22
N ALA A 81 -1.62 7.15 -10.93
CA ALA A 81 -0.55 7.54 -11.85
C ALA A 81 -0.62 6.75 -13.16
N VAL A 82 -0.94 5.45 -13.08
CA VAL A 82 -1.17 4.60 -14.25
C VAL A 82 -2.41 5.06 -15.03
N GLN A 83 -3.56 5.20 -14.37
CA GLN A 83 -4.83 5.58 -15.03
C GLN A 83 -4.76 6.95 -15.71
N ARG A 84 -4.01 7.90 -15.12
CA ARG A 84 -3.81 9.23 -15.70
C ARG A 84 -2.71 9.28 -16.75
N GLY A 85 -2.02 8.16 -17.00
CA GLY A 85 -0.95 8.04 -17.97
C GLY A 85 0.28 8.88 -17.60
N TYR A 86 0.60 8.93 -16.30
CA TYR A 86 1.86 9.47 -15.79
C TYR A 86 2.98 8.42 -15.83
N LEU A 87 2.60 7.14 -15.94
CA LEU A 87 3.49 6.00 -16.05
C LEU A 87 3.11 5.16 -17.26
N ASP A 88 4.12 4.67 -17.98
CA ASP A 88 3.93 3.74 -19.09
C ASP A 88 3.91 2.30 -18.56
N ILE A 89 2.89 1.53 -18.96
CA ILE A 89 2.83 0.10 -18.66
C ILE A 89 3.46 -0.68 -19.80
N GLN A 90 4.46 -1.51 -19.50
CA GLN A 90 4.97 -2.47 -20.47
C GLN A 90 4.12 -3.75 -20.45
N PRO A 91 3.73 -4.29 -21.62
CA PRO A 91 3.06 -5.58 -21.68
C PRO A 91 3.97 -6.66 -21.08
N GLY A 92 3.44 -7.45 -20.14
CA GLY A 92 4.19 -8.55 -19.52
C GLY A 92 4.67 -9.53 -20.58
N LYS A 93 5.91 -10.03 -20.43
CA LYS A 93 6.40 -11.14 -21.26
C LYS A 93 5.53 -12.37 -20.94
N ARG A 94 4.69 -12.77 -21.90
CA ARG A 94 3.94 -14.02 -21.85
C ARG A 94 4.88 -15.22 -21.80
#